data_AF-A0A847X868-F1
#
_entry.id   AF-A0A847X868-F1
#
_cell.length_a   1.000
_cell.length_b   1.000
_cell.length_c   1.000
_cell.angle_alpha   90.00
_cell.angle_beta   90.00
_cell.angle_gamma   90.00
#
_symmetry.space_group_name_H-M   'P 1'
#
loop_
_entity.id
_entity.type
_entity.pdbx_description
1 polymer ?
#
loop_
_entity_poly.entity_id
_entity_poly.type
_entity_poly.pdbx_seq_one_letter_code
_entity_poly.pdbx_strand_id
1 'polypeptide(L)'
;MKSQITISSLDSNPDLLMGTIAAAMEESPFFYSEKDTLPSEVNKLIAKNDIGKALLISTEDHLSSAIEKQLKGKGIEVEWVKGKDCYELSVLLAKRYFPEASKFIIINPSYVEDSVNAPMLSLNKKAPILFTKKDSVPPAVEEYLKERCIINFHFFGDENVLSEELADKLHKISETR
;
A
#
# COMPACT_ATOMS: atom_id res chain seq x y z
N MET A 1 -6.47 23.88 -11.17
CA MET A 1 -6.54 22.41 -11.02
C MET A 1 -6.90 22.16 -9.57
N LYS A 2 -7.95 21.40 -9.29
CA LYS A 2 -8.34 21.13 -7.89
C LYS A 2 -7.31 20.24 -7.22
N SER A 3 -7.05 20.45 -5.93
CA SER A 3 -6.06 19.68 -5.18
C SER A 3 -6.57 18.28 -4.85
N GLN A 4 -5.63 17.34 -4.66
CA GLN A 4 -5.91 15.95 -4.26
C GLN A 4 -5.46 15.71 -2.82
N ILE A 5 -6.16 14.81 -2.12
CA ILE A 5 -5.74 14.24 -0.84
C ILE A 5 -5.70 12.71 -0.92
N THR A 6 -4.86 12.07 -0.11
CA THR A 6 -4.83 10.61 0.05
C THR A 6 -5.30 10.22 1.44
N ILE A 7 -6.17 9.20 1.55
CA ILE A 7 -6.71 8.71 2.82
C ILE A 7 -6.51 7.20 2.90
N SER A 8 -6.02 6.73 4.05
CA SER A 8 -5.93 5.30 4.40
C SER A 8 -6.62 5.01 5.74
N SER A 9 -6.78 3.74 6.10
CA SER A 9 -7.37 3.37 7.39
C SER A 9 -6.37 3.54 8.53
N LEU A 10 -6.82 4.09 9.65
CA LEU A 10 -6.07 4.08 10.91
C LEU A 10 -6.06 2.69 11.57
N ASP A 11 -6.99 1.81 11.21
CA ASP A 11 -7.21 0.52 11.85
C ASP A 11 -6.21 -0.56 11.38
N SER A 12 -5.26 -0.21 10.50
CA SER A 12 -4.30 -1.15 9.89
C SER A 12 -2.95 -0.52 9.57
N ASN A 13 -1.90 -0.98 10.26
CA ASN A 13 -0.51 -0.59 9.99
C ASN A 13 -0.08 -0.88 8.53
N PRO A 14 -0.38 -2.06 7.93
CA PRO A 14 -0.13 -2.29 6.51
C PRO A 14 -0.79 -1.26 5.59
N ASP A 15 -2.04 -0.87 5.86
CA ASP A 15 -2.77 0.11 5.05
C ASP A 15 -2.14 1.50 5.18
N LEU A 16 -1.74 1.91 6.39
CA LEU A 16 -1.03 3.17 6.63
C LEU A 16 0.32 3.22 5.90
N LEU A 17 1.07 2.12 5.92
CA LEU A 17 2.36 2.01 5.22
C LEU A 17 2.17 2.18 3.71
N MET A 18 1.18 1.50 3.13
CA MET A 18 0.83 1.61 1.72
C MET A 18 0.31 3.01 1.36
N GLY A 19 -0.54 3.58 2.21
CA GLY A 19 -1.06 4.94 2.07
C GLY A 19 0.05 6.00 2.05
N THR A 20 1.08 5.84 2.87
CA THR A 20 2.24 6.74 2.91
C THR A 20 2.99 6.75 1.57
N ILE A 21 3.24 5.57 0.98
CA ILE A 21 3.93 5.47 -0.32
C ILE A 21 3.09 6.14 -1.40
N ALA A 22 1.80 5.83 -1.45
CA ALA A 22 0.95 6.36 -2.49
C ALA A 22 0.74 7.87 -2.36
N ALA A 23 0.60 8.40 -1.15
CA ALA A 23 0.51 9.84 -0.93
C ALA A 23 1.77 10.56 -1.45
N ALA A 24 2.94 9.96 -1.25
CA ALA A 24 4.20 10.48 -1.79
C ALA A 24 4.26 10.40 -3.33
N MET A 25 3.82 9.27 -3.93
CA MET A 25 3.77 9.12 -5.40
C MET A 25 2.76 10.07 -6.07
N GLU A 26 1.70 10.41 -5.36
CA GLU A 26 0.65 11.33 -5.81
C GLU A 26 0.92 12.79 -5.42
N GLU A 27 2.05 13.06 -4.75
CA GLU A 27 2.43 14.39 -4.23
C GLU A 27 1.29 15.08 -3.45
N SER A 28 0.56 14.29 -2.66
CA SER A 28 -0.67 14.73 -1.99
C SER A 28 -0.57 14.63 -0.47
N PRO A 29 -1.26 15.52 0.29
CA PRO A 29 -1.36 15.38 1.73
C PRO A 29 -1.98 14.02 2.12
N PHE A 30 -1.37 13.36 3.10
CA PHE A 30 -1.83 12.08 3.64
C PHE A 30 -2.68 12.27 4.90
N PHE A 31 -3.83 11.61 4.94
CA PHE A 31 -4.70 11.53 6.10
C PHE A 31 -5.04 10.07 6.40
N TYR A 32 -5.52 9.83 7.61
CA TYR A 32 -6.09 8.55 8.02
C TYR A 32 -7.54 8.75 8.45
N SER A 33 -8.37 7.72 8.31
CA SER A 33 -9.73 7.70 8.87
C SER A 33 -10.00 6.39 9.61
N GLU A 34 -10.97 6.42 10.51
CA GLU A 34 -11.62 5.19 10.96
C GLU A 34 -12.44 4.59 9.82
N LYS A 35 -12.89 3.34 9.98
CA LYS A 35 -13.63 2.59 8.95
C LYS A 35 -14.76 3.34 8.27
N ASP A 36 -15.59 4.03 9.04
CA ASP A 36 -16.85 4.63 8.57
C ASP A 36 -16.90 6.16 8.71
N THR A 37 -15.93 6.77 9.39
CA THR A 37 -15.99 8.18 9.80
C THR A 37 -14.84 8.99 9.22
N LEU A 38 -15.18 9.98 8.38
CA LEU A 38 -14.19 10.93 7.88
C LEU A 38 -13.80 11.91 9.01
N PRO A 39 -12.50 12.10 9.32
CA PRO A 39 -12.08 12.95 10.43
C PRO A 39 -12.59 14.38 10.28
N SER A 40 -12.80 15.05 11.42
CA SER A 40 -13.27 16.45 11.44
C SER A 40 -12.27 17.38 10.76
N GLU A 41 -10.98 17.05 10.84
CA GLU A 41 -9.84 17.77 10.28
C GLU A 41 -9.88 17.72 8.75
N VAL A 42 -10.14 16.56 8.18
CA VAL A 42 -10.31 16.38 6.73
C VAL A 42 -11.54 17.15 6.24
N ASN A 43 -12.64 17.10 6.99
CA ASN A 43 -13.83 17.89 6.70
C ASN A 43 -13.55 19.40 6.69
N LYS A 44 -12.82 19.91 7.68
CA LYS A 44 -12.42 21.32 7.77
C LYS A 44 -11.48 21.69 6.61
N LEU A 45 -10.58 20.80 6.23
CA LEU A 45 -9.64 21.02 5.13
C LEU A 45 -10.36 21.10 3.79
N ILE A 46 -11.28 20.17 3.51
CA ILE A 46 -12.10 20.18 2.29
C ILE A 46 -12.95 21.46 2.22
N ALA A 47 -13.49 21.95 3.34
CA ALA A 47 -14.27 23.19 3.36
C ALA A 47 -13.43 24.45 3.15
N LYS A 48 -12.14 24.43 3.53
CA LYS A 48 -11.23 25.58 3.46
C LYS A 48 -10.41 25.66 2.16
N ASN A 49 -10.26 24.55 1.45
CA ASN A 49 -9.38 24.43 0.29
C ASN A 49 -10.16 23.90 -0.91
N ASP A 50 -9.70 24.17 -2.13
CA ASP A 50 -10.31 23.65 -3.37
C ASP A 50 -9.88 22.20 -3.63
N ILE A 51 -10.22 21.29 -2.69
CA ILE A 51 -10.05 19.85 -2.87
C ILE A 51 -11.10 19.36 -3.86
N GLY A 52 -10.66 18.67 -4.90
CA GLY A 52 -11.55 18.12 -5.93
C GLY A 52 -11.48 16.61 -6.05
N LYS A 53 -10.39 16.00 -5.57
CA LYS A 53 -10.14 14.58 -5.69
C LYS A 53 -9.64 13.99 -4.38
N ALA A 54 -10.06 12.78 -4.08
CA ALA A 54 -9.55 11.97 -2.98
C ALA A 54 -9.16 10.59 -3.51
N LEU A 55 -7.96 10.14 -3.14
CA LEU A 55 -7.51 8.78 -3.33
C LEU A 55 -7.68 8.01 -2.01
N LEU A 56 -8.52 6.98 -2.01
CA LEU A 56 -8.67 6.05 -0.90
C LEU A 56 -7.78 4.83 -1.13
N ILE A 57 -7.06 4.41 -0.10
CA ILE A 57 -6.15 3.26 -0.18
C ILE A 57 -6.29 2.44 1.08
N SER A 58 -6.91 1.27 0.98
CA SER A 58 -7.16 0.41 2.12
C SER A 58 -7.69 -0.93 1.64
N THR A 59 -7.71 -1.92 2.54
CA THR A 59 -8.46 -3.15 2.31
C THR A 59 -9.96 -2.93 2.52
N GLU A 60 -10.78 -3.87 2.04
CA GLU A 60 -12.25 -3.75 2.16
C GLU A 60 -12.76 -3.77 3.62
N ASP A 61 -11.99 -4.35 4.54
CA ASP A 61 -12.38 -4.50 5.93
C ASP A 61 -12.09 -3.27 6.79
N HIS A 62 -11.15 -2.42 6.35
CA HIS A 62 -10.62 -1.31 7.14
C HIS A 62 -11.13 0.07 6.73
N LEU A 63 -11.62 0.24 5.48
CA LEU A 63 -12.40 1.41 5.06
C LEU A 63 -13.66 0.96 4.33
N SER A 64 -14.80 1.59 4.64
CA SER A 64 -16.08 1.27 4.02
C SER A 64 -16.53 2.30 2.98
N SER A 65 -17.56 1.92 2.21
CA SER A 65 -18.22 2.85 1.28
C SER A 65 -18.84 4.09 1.95
N ALA A 66 -18.94 4.13 3.29
CA ALA A 66 -19.40 5.31 4.01
C ALA A 66 -18.45 6.49 3.83
N ILE A 67 -17.13 6.27 3.79
CA ILE A 67 -16.13 7.32 3.54
C ILE A 67 -16.29 7.86 2.12
N GLU A 68 -16.38 6.97 1.13
CA GLU A 68 -16.59 7.33 -0.27
C GLU A 68 -17.88 8.17 -0.45
N LYS A 69 -18.98 7.77 0.19
CA LYS A 69 -20.26 8.50 0.16
C LYS A 69 -20.14 9.89 0.80
N GLN A 70 -19.45 10.01 1.93
CA GLN A 70 -19.23 11.30 2.60
C GLN A 70 -18.41 12.27 1.74
N LEU A 71 -17.38 11.77 1.03
CA LEU A 71 -16.57 12.57 0.11
C LEU A 71 -17.35 12.97 -1.14
N LYS A 72 -18.04 12.02 -1.79
CA LYS A 72 -18.89 12.32 -2.96
C LYS A 72 -20.02 13.28 -2.65
N GLY A 73 -20.62 13.19 -1.45
CA GLY A 73 -21.63 14.14 -0.97
C GLY A 73 -21.13 15.57 -0.84
N LYS A 74 -19.81 15.78 -0.83
CA LYS A 74 -19.15 17.10 -0.82
C LYS A 74 -18.65 17.53 -2.21
N GLY A 75 -19.00 16.78 -3.27
CA GLY A 75 -18.55 17.06 -4.63
C GLY A 75 -17.09 16.68 -4.90
N ILE A 76 -16.52 15.77 -4.10
CA ILE A 76 -15.17 15.24 -4.29
C ILE A 76 -15.22 14.01 -5.19
N GLU A 77 -14.39 13.99 -6.23
CA GLU A 77 -14.14 12.80 -7.03
C GLU A 77 -13.34 11.78 -6.19
N VAL A 78 -13.81 10.54 -6.13
CA VAL A 78 -13.16 9.50 -5.32
C VAL A 78 -12.61 8.43 -6.24
N GLU A 79 -11.31 8.18 -6.11
CA GLU A 79 -10.63 7.02 -6.66
C GLU A 79 -10.27 6.09 -5.49
N TRP A 80 -10.49 4.78 -5.61
CA TRP A 80 -10.21 3.83 -4.53
C TRP A 80 -9.33 2.68 -5.03
N VAL A 81 -8.11 2.61 -4.50
CA VAL A 81 -7.26 1.42 -4.61
C VAL A 81 -7.61 0.48 -3.46
N LYS A 82 -8.46 -0.49 -3.78
CA LYS A 82 -9.12 -1.36 -2.81
C LYS A 82 -8.61 -2.80 -2.97
N GLY A 83 -7.92 -3.32 -1.94
CA GLY A 83 -7.49 -4.71 -1.89
C GLY A 83 -8.42 -5.58 -1.04
N LYS A 84 -8.55 -6.86 -1.36
CA LYS A 84 -9.24 -7.84 -0.50
C LYS A 84 -8.51 -8.07 0.82
N ASP A 85 -7.19 -8.00 0.78
CA ASP A 85 -6.30 -8.10 1.92
C ASP A 85 -5.05 -7.25 1.69
N CYS A 86 -4.17 -7.15 2.69
CA CYS A 86 -2.95 -6.37 2.59
C CYS A 86 -2.03 -6.89 1.47
N TYR A 87 -2.01 -8.20 1.20
CA TYR A 87 -1.17 -8.80 0.17
C TYR A 87 -1.59 -8.32 -1.22
N GLU A 88 -2.88 -8.35 -1.53
CA GLU A 88 -3.40 -7.80 -2.79
C GLU A 88 -3.22 -6.29 -2.86
N LEU A 89 -3.46 -5.56 -1.76
CA LEU A 89 -3.25 -4.11 -1.73
C LEU A 89 -1.80 -3.75 -2.10
N SER A 90 -0.81 -4.46 -1.56
CA SER A 90 0.60 -4.25 -1.88
C SER A 90 0.91 -4.50 -3.36
N VAL A 91 0.29 -5.52 -3.97
CA VAL A 91 0.41 -5.81 -5.41
C VAL A 91 -0.25 -4.73 -6.27
N LEU A 92 -1.41 -4.22 -5.87
CA LEU A 92 -2.10 -3.13 -6.58
C LEU A 92 -1.24 -1.86 -6.61
N LEU A 93 -0.62 -1.51 -5.49
CA LEU A 93 0.30 -0.38 -5.43
C LEU A 93 1.57 -0.63 -6.27
N ALA A 94 2.12 -1.84 -6.22
CA ALA A 94 3.26 -2.22 -7.04
C ALA A 94 2.97 -2.06 -8.54
N LYS A 95 1.80 -2.54 -9.00
CA LYS A 95 1.34 -2.38 -10.38
C LYS A 95 1.12 -0.93 -10.77
N ARG A 96 0.51 -0.13 -9.89
CA ARG A 96 0.14 1.27 -10.15
C ARG A 96 1.36 2.18 -10.24
N TYR A 97 2.26 2.06 -9.27
CA TYR A 97 3.33 3.04 -9.05
C TYR A 97 4.72 2.55 -9.47
N PHE A 98 4.90 1.25 -9.65
CA PHE A 98 6.18 0.65 -10.00
C PHE A 98 6.05 -0.40 -11.12
N PRO A 99 5.47 -0.03 -12.29
CA PRO A 99 5.20 -0.99 -13.38
C PRO A 99 6.46 -1.69 -13.91
N GLU A 100 7.61 -1.00 -13.87
CA GLU A 100 8.91 -1.48 -14.35
C GLU A 100 9.81 -2.02 -13.22
N ALA A 101 9.24 -2.33 -12.05
CA ALA A 101 10.02 -2.83 -10.92
C ALA A 101 10.70 -4.16 -11.24
N SER A 102 12.00 -4.21 -10.93
CA SER A 102 12.80 -5.43 -10.90
C SER A 102 13.41 -5.72 -9.53
N LYS A 103 13.15 -4.85 -8.55
CA LYS A 103 13.60 -5.01 -7.16
C LYS A 103 12.38 -4.87 -6.27
N PHE A 104 12.28 -5.71 -5.24
CA PHE A 104 11.11 -5.76 -4.37
C PHE A 104 11.54 -5.72 -2.91
N ILE A 105 10.78 -5.01 -2.08
CA ILE A 105 10.96 -5.00 -0.62
C ILE A 105 9.93 -5.95 -0.02
N ILE A 106 10.37 -6.91 0.77
CA ILE A 106 9.53 -7.96 1.35
C ILE A 106 9.35 -7.70 2.84
N ILE A 107 8.09 -7.62 3.27
CA ILE A 107 7.71 -7.31 4.65
C ILE A 107 6.64 -8.30 5.11
N ASN A 108 6.73 -8.74 6.37
CA ASN A 108 5.63 -9.43 7.03
C ASN A 108 4.67 -8.38 7.62
N PRO A 109 3.38 -8.35 7.21
CA PRO A 109 2.44 -7.33 7.66
C PRO A 109 2.15 -7.40 9.18
N SER A 110 2.49 -8.50 9.85
CA SER A 110 2.43 -8.61 11.32
C SER A 110 3.58 -7.89 12.06
N TYR A 111 4.61 -7.46 11.34
CA TYR A 111 5.84 -6.85 11.89
C TYR A 111 6.15 -5.52 11.20
N VAL A 112 5.11 -4.76 10.80
CA VAL A 112 5.28 -3.48 10.09
C VAL A 112 6.08 -2.47 10.91
N GLU A 113 6.02 -2.54 12.24
CA GLU A 113 6.76 -1.67 13.16
C GLU A 113 8.27 -1.74 12.96
N ASP A 114 8.81 -2.91 12.62
CA ASP A 114 10.23 -3.06 12.31
C ASP A 114 10.57 -2.35 10.99
N SER A 115 9.59 -2.19 10.11
CA SER A 115 9.74 -1.70 8.74
C SER A 115 9.28 -0.26 8.50
N VAL A 116 9.20 0.58 9.54
CA VAL A 116 8.73 1.99 9.41
C VAL A 116 9.53 2.84 8.41
N ASN A 117 10.78 2.46 8.13
CA ASN A 117 11.65 3.13 7.15
C ASN A 117 11.48 2.59 5.72
N ALA A 118 10.72 1.51 5.52
CA ALA A 118 10.53 0.89 4.22
C ALA A 118 9.89 1.81 3.17
N PRO A 119 8.97 2.75 3.48
CA PRO A 119 8.43 3.68 2.49
C PRO A 119 9.53 4.53 1.86
N MET A 120 10.45 5.07 2.67
CA MET A 120 11.57 5.86 2.17
C MET A 120 12.51 5.01 1.31
N LEU A 121 12.80 3.77 1.73
CA LEU A 121 13.62 2.85 0.93
C LEU A 121 12.95 2.51 -0.41
N SER A 122 11.65 2.25 -0.41
CA SER A 122 10.82 1.96 -1.59
C SER A 122 10.91 3.08 -2.61
N LEU A 123 10.66 4.32 -2.19
CA LEU A 123 10.72 5.50 -3.05
C LEU A 123 12.14 5.73 -3.60
N ASN A 124 13.16 5.66 -2.74
CA ASN A 124 14.55 5.90 -3.13
C ASN A 124 15.10 4.84 -4.10
N LYS A 125 14.71 3.57 -3.93
CA LYS A 125 15.18 2.45 -4.75
C LYS A 125 14.25 2.14 -5.91
N LYS A 126 13.12 2.83 -6.03
CA LYS A 126 12.03 2.53 -6.97
C LYS A 126 11.62 1.06 -6.89
N ALA A 127 11.52 0.55 -5.67
CA ALA A 127 11.28 -0.86 -5.38
C ALA A 127 9.99 -0.99 -4.57
N PRO A 128 8.91 -1.55 -5.15
CA PRO A 128 7.64 -1.69 -4.44
C PRO A 128 7.78 -2.58 -3.21
N ILE A 129 6.97 -2.28 -2.20
CA ILE A 129 6.77 -3.16 -1.05
C ILE A 129 5.75 -4.22 -1.43
N LEU A 130 6.07 -5.48 -1.17
CA LEU A 130 5.15 -6.61 -1.23
C LEU A 130 5.08 -7.24 0.16
N PHE A 131 3.87 -7.55 0.60
CA PHE A 131 3.66 -8.25 1.86
C PHE A 131 3.71 -9.77 1.66
N THR A 132 4.33 -10.49 2.59
CA THR A 132 4.33 -11.97 2.61
C THR A 132 4.04 -12.49 4.00
N LYS A 133 3.82 -13.80 4.14
CA LYS A 133 3.79 -14.46 5.44
C LYS A 133 5.20 -14.92 5.80
N LYS A 134 5.43 -15.29 7.05
CA LYS A 134 6.72 -15.80 7.53
C LYS A 134 7.31 -16.89 6.62
N ASP A 135 6.50 -17.91 6.30
CA ASP A 135 6.97 -19.13 5.62
C ASP A 135 6.33 -19.35 4.24
N SER A 136 5.52 -18.40 3.76
CA SER A 136 4.80 -18.58 2.49
C SER A 136 4.58 -17.28 1.72
N VAL A 137 4.60 -17.43 0.39
CA VAL A 137 4.25 -16.38 -0.56
C VAL A 137 2.73 -16.44 -0.78
N PRO A 138 1.98 -15.37 -0.49
CA PRO A 138 0.55 -15.32 -0.78
C PRO A 138 0.28 -15.44 -2.29
N PRO A 139 -0.83 -16.06 -2.72
CA PRO A 139 -1.11 -16.31 -4.14
C PRO A 139 -1.06 -15.04 -5.01
N ALA A 140 -1.66 -13.93 -4.54
CA ALA A 140 -1.66 -12.67 -5.28
C ALA A 140 -0.23 -12.13 -5.56
N VAL A 141 0.68 -12.36 -4.62
CA VAL A 141 2.08 -11.92 -4.70
C VAL A 141 2.87 -12.86 -5.62
N GLU A 142 2.65 -14.17 -5.49
CA GLU A 142 3.28 -15.17 -6.35
C GLU A 142 2.91 -14.96 -7.83
N GLU A 143 1.61 -14.79 -8.12
CA GLU A 143 1.11 -14.51 -9.47
C GLU A 143 1.73 -13.23 -10.04
N TYR A 144 1.76 -12.16 -9.26
CA TYR A 144 2.38 -10.90 -9.69
C TYR A 144 3.87 -11.06 -9.98
N LEU A 145 4.62 -11.78 -9.14
CA LEU A 145 6.06 -11.97 -9.30
C LEU A 145 6.41 -12.86 -10.50
N LYS A 146 5.60 -13.90 -10.80
CA LYS A 146 5.77 -14.74 -11.99
C LYS A 146 5.73 -13.95 -13.30
N GLU A 147 5.08 -12.78 -13.30
CA GLU A 147 4.97 -11.88 -14.43
C GLU A 147 6.11 -10.84 -14.54
N ARG A 148 7.05 -10.79 -13.59
CA ARG A 148 8.10 -9.74 -13.52
C ARG A 148 9.52 -10.27 -13.75
N CYS A 149 10.38 -9.40 -14.29
CA CYS A 149 11.83 -9.67 -14.33
C CYS A 149 12.40 -9.26 -12.98
N ILE A 150 12.80 -10.24 -12.17
CA ILE A 150 13.22 -10.02 -10.79
C ILE A 150 14.74 -10.07 -10.73
N ILE A 151 15.35 -9.00 -10.24
CA ILE A 151 16.79 -8.88 -10.01
C ILE A 151 17.12 -9.13 -8.54
N ASN A 152 16.31 -8.62 -7.61
CA ASN A 152 16.63 -8.74 -6.19
C ASN A 152 15.41 -8.57 -5.27
N PHE A 153 15.49 -9.20 -4.10
CA PHE A 153 14.61 -8.95 -2.95
C PHE A 153 15.39 -8.28 -1.83
N HIS A 154 14.74 -7.35 -1.13
CA HIS A 154 15.23 -6.79 0.13
C HIS A 154 14.26 -7.18 1.25
N PHE A 155 14.72 -7.99 2.19
CA PHE A 155 13.91 -8.51 3.29
C PHE A 155 13.99 -7.57 4.48
N PHE A 156 12.84 -7.22 5.06
CA PHE A 156 12.75 -6.43 6.27
C PHE A 156 12.36 -7.33 7.46
N GLY A 157 13.36 -7.66 8.28
CA GLY A 157 13.23 -8.61 9.39
C GLY A 157 14.31 -9.70 9.32
N ASP A 158 14.44 -10.45 10.41
CA ASP A 158 15.29 -11.64 10.47
C ASP A 158 14.50 -12.91 10.08
N GLU A 159 15.13 -14.08 10.23
CA GLU A 159 14.53 -15.39 9.95
C GLU A 159 13.27 -15.71 10.79
N ASN A 160 13.08 -15.02 11.93
CA ASN A 160 11.89 -15.20 12.75
C ASN A 160 10.66 -14.52 12.15
N VAL A 161 10.88 -13.45 11.39
CA VAL A 161 9.84 -12.65 10.72
C VAL A 161 9.61 -13.14 9.29
N LEU A 162 10.69 -13.48 8.58
CA LEU A 162 10.72 -13.94 7.19
C LEU A 162 11.74 -15.08 7.07
N SER A 163 11.27 -16.32 7.00
CA SER A 163 12.16 -17.49 7.08
C SER A 163 13.03 -17.68 5.83
N GLU A 164 14.11 -18.43 5.98
CA GLU A 164 14.94 -18.84 4.83
C GLU A 164 14.12 -19.62 3.80
N GLU A 165 13.14 -20.42 4.22
CA GLU A 165 12.24 -21.15 3.31
C GLU A 165 11.43 -20.19 2.43
N LEU A 166 10.95 -19.07 2.98
CA LEU A 166 10.28 -18.03 2.19
C LEU A 166 11.26 -17.40 1.19
N ALA A 167 12.48 -17.07 1.62
CA ALA A 167 13.49 -16.47 0.74
C ALA A 167 13.80 -17.40 -0.43
N ASP A 168 14.00 -18.69 -0.17
CA ASP A 168 14.22 -19.72 -1.20
C ASP A 168 13.05 -19.81 -2.18
N LYS A 169 11.80 -19.75 -1.69
CA LYS A 169 10.60 -19.74 -2.56
C LYS A 169 10.61 -18.53 -3.49
N LEU A 170 10.92 -17.34 -2.97
CA LEU A 170 10.98 -16.11 -3.76
C LEU A 170 12.11 -16.14 -4.79
N HIS A 171 13.28 -16.65 -4.41
CA HIS A 171 14.40 -16.83 -5.34
C HIS A 171 14.06 -17.81 -6.47
N LYS A 172 13.42 -18.95 -6.18
CA LYS A 172 12.94 -19.87 -7.22
C LYS A 172 11.95 -19.22 -8.20
N ILE A 173 11.05 -18.37 -7.71
CA ILE A 173 10.14 -17.62 -8.58
C ILE A 173 10.92 -16.69 -9.52
N SER A 174 12.00 -16.05 -9.04
CA SER A 174 12.85 -15.18 -9.86
C SER A 174 13.64 -15.91 -10.96
N GLU A 175 13.95 -17.20 -10.74
CA GLU A 175 14.73 -18.03 -11.66
C GLU A 175 13.90 -18.70 -12.77
N THR A 176 12.56 -18.68 -12.67
CA THR A 176 11.68 -19.41 -13.60
C THR A 176 11.51 -18.65 -14.95
N ARG A 177 12.53 -17.91 -15.39
CA ARG A 177 12.51 -17.05 -16.60
C ARG A 177 13.79 -17.14 -17.41
#